data_AF-A0A535NQ99-F1
#
_entry.id   AF-A0A535NQ99-F1
#
_cell.length_a   1.000
_cell.length_b   1.000
_cell.length_c   1.000
_cell.angle_alpha   90.00
_cell.angle_beta   90.00
_cell.angle_gamma   90.00
#
_symmetry.space_group_name_H-M   'P 1'
#
loop_
_entity.id
_entity.type
_entity.pdbx_description
1 polymer ?
#
loop_
_entity_poly.entity_id
_entity_poly.type
_entity_poly.pdbx_seq_one_letter_code
_entity_poly.pdbx_strand_id
1 'polypeptide(L)'
;MSRLPEGGRIDRSRPIRFTFNGHTYQGCAGDTLASALLANDVRIVARSVTYGRPRGVFSAGSEEPNALVQVGSETMLRATQVE
;
A
#
# COMPACT_ATOMS: atom_id res chain seq x y z
N MET A 1 -2.61 -9.48 -5.15
CA MET A 1 -2.23 -10.87 -4.83
C MET A 1 -3.00 -11.23 -3.58
N SER A 2 -3.49 -12.46 -3.43
CA SER A 2 -4.00 -12.86 -2.12
C SER A 2 -2.85 -12.99 -1.12
N ARG A 3 -3.05 -12.52 0.11
CA ARG A 3 -2.05 -12.60 1.18
C ARG A 3 -1.72 -14.08 1.47
N LEU A 4 -0.45 -14.35 1.79
CA LEU A 4 -0.05 -15.69 2.23
C LEU A 4 -0.76 -16.06 3.55
N PRO A 5 -1.17 -17.33 3.72
CA PRO A 5 -1.88 -17.78 4.91
C PRO A 5 -1.03 -17.60 6.19
N GLU A 6 0.29 -17.74 6.08
CA GLU A 6 1.25 -17.66 7.19
C GLU A 6 2.49 -16.80 6.83
N GLY A 7 3.32 -16.50 7.82
CA GLY A 7 4.53 -15.67 7.67
C GLY A 7 4.28 -14.15 7.68
N GLY A 8 5.31 -13.37 7.35
CA GLY A 8 5.27 -11.90 7.40
C GLY A 8 5.36 -11.34 8.83
N ARG A 9 5.77 -10.06 8.94
CA ARG A 9 5.93 -9.36 10.23
C ARG A 9 4.66 -8.57 10.59
N ILE A 10 3.53 -9.28 10.62
CA ILE A 10 2.21 -8.68 10.87
C ILE A 10 1.45 -9.43 11.96
N ASP A 11 0.59 -8.72 12.68
CA ASP A 11 -0.35 -9.31 13.63
C ASP A 11 -1.74 -9.47 12.99
N ARG A 12 -2.05 -10.71 12.59
CA ARG A 12 -3.32 -11.08 11.96
C ARG A 12 -4.51 -11.06 12.93
N SER A 13 -4.28 -11.01 14.23
CA SER A 13 -5.36 -10.91 15.23
C SER A 13 -5.88 -9.48 15.38
N ARG A 14 -5.14 -8.49 14.85
CA ARG A 14 -5.44 -7.06 14.94
C ARG A 14 -5.67 -6.46 13.56
N PRO A 15 -6.87 -6.64 12.99
CA PRO A 15 -7.21 -5.99 11.73
C PRO A 15 -7.31 -4.47 11.87
N ILE A 16 -6.81 -3.74 10.88
CA ILE A 16 -6.89 -2.28 10.79
C ILE A 16 -7.70 -1.92 9.53
N ARG A 17 -8.70 -1.06 9.68
CA ARG A 17 -9.47 -0.53 8.54
C ARG A 17 -8.86 0.79 8.10
N PHE A 18 -8.72 0.97 6.79
CA PHE A 18 -8.24 2.21 6.20
C PHE A 18 -8.99 2.51 4.90
N THR A 19 -8.88 3.75 4.43
CA THR A 19 -9.50 4.18 3.17
C THR A 19 -8.40 4.61 2.20
N PHE A 20 -8.48 4.11 0.97
CA PHE A 20 -7.59 4.49 -0.12
C PHE A 20 -8.41 4.80 -1.36
N ASN A 21 -8.22 5.99 -1.93
CA ASN A 21 -8.97 6.49 -3.10
C ASN A 21 -10.50 6.31 -2.99
N GLY A 22 -11.07 6.56 -1.81
CA GLY A 22 -12.51 6.46 -1.55
C GLY A 22 -13.03 5.05 -1.29
N HIS A 23 -12.19 4.02 -1.39
CA HIS A 23 -12.54 2.63 -1.09
C HIS A 23 -11.99 2.21 0.28
N THR A 24 -12.80 1.50 1.06
CA THR A 24 -12.39 0.96 2.35
C THR A 24 -11.74 -0.40 2.17
N TYR A 25 -10.58 -0.58 2.78
CA TYR A 25 -9.79 -1.81 2.77
C TYR A 25 -9.44 -2.23 4.20
N GLN A 26 -8.89 -3.44 4.32
CA GLN A 26 -8.47 -4.01 5.59
C GLN A 26 -7.01 -4.46 5.52
N GLY A 27 -6.19 -3.93 6.42
CA GLY A 27 -4.84 -4.41 6.70
C GLY A 27 -4.78 -5.13 8.04
N CYS A 28 -3.57 -5.53 8.44
CA CYS A 28 -3.24 -6.06 9.75
C CYS A 28 -2.23 -5.12 10.42
N ALA A 29 -2.19 -5.08 11.75
CA ALA A 29 -1.15 -4.31 12.44
C ALA A 29 0.25 -4.79 12.01
N GLY A 30 1.14 -3.84 11.71
CA GLY A 30 2.48 -4.10 11.15
C GLY A 30 2.53 -4.20 9.61
N ASP A 31 1.39 -4.09 8.92
CA ASP A 31 1.42 -3.84 7.48
C ASP A 31 1.94 -2.44 7.18
N THR A 32 2.58 -2.29 6.03
CA THR A 32 2.67 -0.99 5.37
C THR A 32 1.45 -0.79 4.49
N LEU A 33 1.14 0.45 4.10
CA LEU A 33 0.07 0.73 3.15
C LEU A 33 0.26 -0.06 1.85
N ALA A 34 1.50 -0.20 1.37
CA ALA A 34 1.82 -1.01 0.20
C ALA A 34 1.49 -2.50 0.40
N SER A 35 1.90 -3.11 1.52
CA SER A 35 1.61 -4.53 1.78
C SER A 35 0.11 -4.77 1.96
N ALA A 36 -0.59 -3.85 2.63
CA ALA A 36 -2.03 -3.91 2.81
C ALA A 36 -2.77 -3.79 1.47
N LEU A 37 -2.39 -2.86 0.60
CA LEU A 37 -2.98 -2.71 -0.74
C LEU A 37 -2.77 -3.96 -1.60
N LEU A 38 -1.56 -4.51 -1.60
CA LEU A 38 -1.25 -5.73 -2.36
C LEU A 38 -2.08 -6.92 -1.88
N ALA A 39 -2.28 -7.05 -0.56
CA ALA A 39 -3.09 -8.09 0.06
C ALA A 39 -4.60 -7.96 -0.24
N ASN A 40 -5.06 -6.77 -0.60
CA ASN A 40 -6.43 -6.49 -1.06
C ASN A 40 -6.52 -6.49 -2.61
N ASP A 41 -5.57 -7.14 -3.30
CA ASP A 41 -5.51 -7.23 -4.76
C ASP A 41 -5.43 -5.89 -5.52
N VAL A 42 -5.07 -4.79 -4.84
CA VAL A 42 -4.87 -3.48 -5.47
C VAL A 42 -3.51 -3.45 -6.18
N ARG A 43 -3.53 -3.62 -7.51
CA ARG A 43 -2.31 -3.63 -8.35
C ARG A 43 -1.93 -2.26 -8.90
N ILE A 44 -2.89 -1.35 -9.06
CA ILE A 44 -2.66 -0.01 -9.58
C ILE A 44 -2.82 0.95 -8.41
N VAL A 45 -1.70 1.53 -7.98
CA VAL A 45 -1.64 2.45 -6.83
C VAL A 45 -1.46 3.89 -7.30
N ALA A 46 -0.83 4.08 -8.46
CA ALA A 46 -0.56 5.40 -9.02
C ALA A 46 -0.61 5.39 -10.56
N ARG A 47 -0.49 6.57 -11.16
CA ARG A 47 -0.25 6.74 -12.59
C ARG A 47 1.01 7.57 -12.80
N SER A 48 1.82 7.22 -13.79
CA SER A 48 3.04 7.97 -14.10
C SER A 48 2.71 9.41 -14.50
N VAL A 49 3.50 10.38 -14.05
CA VAL A 49 3.25 11.82 -14.32
C VAL A 49 3.20 12.14 -15.82
N THR A 50 4.20 11.73 -16.59
CA THR A 50 4.32 12.14 -18.01
C THR A 50 3.28 11.48 -18.92
N TYR A 51 3.02 10.19 -18.73
CA TYR A 51 2.26 9.38 -19.69
C TYR A 51 0.95 8.81 -19.14
N GLY A 52 0.60 9.10 -17.88
CA GLY A 52 -0.60 8.57 -17.23
C GLY A 52 -0.66 7.03 -17.15
N ARG A 53 0.45 6.33 -17.38
CA ARG A 53 0.49 4.85 -17.41
C ARG A 53 0.19 4.30 -16.02
N PRO A 54 -0.62 3.23 -15.91
CA PRO A 54 -0.89 2.60 -14.63
C PRO A 54 0.42 2.10 -14.00
N ARG A 55 0.60 2.37 -12.70
CA ARG A 55 1.75 1.95 -11.91
C ARG A 55 1.28 1.26 -10.63
N GLY A 56 1.94 0.15 -10.30
CA GLY A 56 1.80 -0.53 -9.03
C GLY A 56 3.00 -0.29 -8.12
N VAL A 57 2.95 -0.89 -6.94
CA VAL A 57 4.11 -1.05 -6.04
C VAL A 57 5.22 -1.80 -6.79
N PHE A 58 6.46 -1.34 -6.70
CA PHE A 58 7.59 -1.93 -7.41
C PHE A 58 8.64 -2.54 -6.48
N SER A 59 8.76 -2.02 -5.27
CA SER A 59 9.75 -2.38 -4.26
C SER A 59 9.10 -2.51 -2.87
N ALA A 60 9.92 -2.63 -1.81
CA ALA A 60 9.43 -2.83 -0.45
C ALA A 60 10.03 -1.84 0.57
N GLY A 61 10.70 -0.77 0.12
CA GLY A 61 11.40 0.16 1.00
C GLY A 61 11.48 1.59 0.46
N SER A 62 12.52 2.31 0.88
CA SER A 62 12.80 3.69 0.49
C SER A 62 13.10 3.88 -1.00
N GLU A 63 13.45 2.79 -1.69
CA GLU A 63 13.74 2.74 -3.11
C GLU A 63 12.48 2.79 -4.00
N GLU A 64 11.28 2.80 -3.41
CA GLU A 64 10.01 2.81 -4.14
C GLU A 64 9.85 4.04 -5.04
N PRO A 65 9.76 3.85 -6.37
CA PRO A 65 9.68 4.96 -7.31
C PRO A 65 8.25 5.32 -7.74
N ASN A 66 7.26 4.43 -7.53
CA ASN A 66 5.94 4.56 -8.14
C ASN A 66 4.84 4.88 -7.13
N ALA A 67 4.77 4.12 -6.04
CA ALA A 67 3.65 4.14 -5.09
C ALA A 67 3.78 5.29 -4.08
N LEU A 68 3.74 6.52 -4.59
CA LEU A 68 3.68 7.73 -3.76
C LEU A 68 2.23 8.07 -3.42
N VAL A 69 1.98 8.41 -2.17
CA VAL A 69 0.65 8.64 -1.60
C VAL A 69 0.60 9.93 -0.79
N GLN A 70 -0.62 10.35 -0.47
CA GLN A 70 -0.89 11.39 0.51
C GLN A 70 -1.59 10.77 1.73
N VAL A 71 -1.16 11.14 2.91
CA VAL A 71 -1.78 10.76 4.18
C VAL A 71 -2.08 12.03 4.97
N GLY A 72 -3.36 12.32 5.18
CA GLY A 72 -3.76 13.61 5.75
C GLY A 72 -3.24 14.78 4.90
N SER A 73 -2.43 15.64 5.51
CA SER A 73 -1.76 16.77 4.84
C SER A 73 -0.38 16.44 4.25
N GLU A 74 0.20 15.29 4.57
CA GLU A 74 1.53 14.91 4.11
C GLU A 74 1.46 14.27 2.73
N THR A 75 2.25 14.80 1.79
CA THR A 75 2.29 14.34 0.39
C THR A 75 3.63 13.69 0.06
N MET A 76 3.68 12.98 -1.06
CA MET A 76 4.91 12.34 -1.57
C MET A 76 5.49 11.27 -0.62
N LEU A 77 4.65 10.68 0.23
CA LEU A 77 5.03 9.57 1.09
C LEU A 77 5.07 8.28 0.27
N ARG A 78 6.02 7.40 0.57
CA ARG A 78 6.06 6.07 -0.08
C ARG A 78 5.12 5.15 0.66
N ALA A 79 4.21 4.51 -0.06
CA ALA A 79 3.29 3.53 0.53
C ALA A 79 4.03 2.37 1.23
N THR A 80 5.28 2.10 0.85
CA THR A 80 6.16 1.09 1.47
C THR A 80 6.73 1.50 2.83
N GLN A 81 6.51 2.74 3.28
CA GLN A 81 7.03 3.25 4.56
C GLN A 81 5.94 3.88 5.46
N VAL A 82 4.68 3.81 5.02
CA VAL A 82 3.51 4.25 5.80
C VAL A 82 2.95 3.01 6.49
N GLU A 83 2.85 3.03 7.82
CA GLU A 83 2.30 1.95 8.66
C GLU A 83 1.01 2.37 9.39
#